data_AF-A0A2V6UE61-F1
#
_entry.id   AF-A0A2V6UE61-F1
#
_cell.length_a   1.000
_cell.length_b   1.000
_cell.length_c   1.000
_cell.angle_alpha   90.00
_cell.angle_beta   90.00
_cell.angle_gamma   90.00
#
_symmetry.space_group_name_H-M   'P 1'
#
loop_
_entity.id
_entity.type
_entity.pdbx_description
1 polymer ?
#
loop_
_entity_poly.entity_id
_entity_poly.type
_entity_poly.pdbx_seq_one_letter_code
_entity_poly.pdbx_strand_id
1 'polypeptide(L)'
;MRAGPTGVLLACLAGVAPAASAGPAIRSVADARVRVDHHLQAVDSVASRLGAMLVEPCPRFSSAAEWSQFEEARVDDVVLLMAHLEQAWIEAKAVHDDTLRREAKAPRRRVAEGRQLVDKLQACAAQNRASFDPLGVWLRIEQDIPRRQAEIALPE
;
A
#
# COMPACT_ATOMS: atom_id res chain seq x y z
N MET A 1 -28.95 -47.11 21.68
CA MET A 1 -28.99 -45.77 22.32
C MET A 1 -28.34 -44.78 21.35
N ARG A 2 -29.10 -43.80 20.84
CA ARG A 2 -28.72 -42.76 19.87
C ARG A 2 -28.59 -41.41 20.58
N ALA A 3 -27.79 -40.50 19.98
CA ALA A 3 -27.62 -39.06 20.26
C ALA A 3 -26.79 -38.71 21.53
N GLY A 4 -25.84 -37.77 21.53
CA GLY A 4 -25.42 -36.82 20.50
C GLY A 4 -24.10 -36.12 20.90
N PRO A 5 -23.50 -35.35 19.97
CA PRO A 5 -22.25 -34.63 20.15
C PRO A 5 -22.50 -33.24 20.77
N THR A 6 -21.46 -32.39 20.78
CA THR A 6 -21.48 -30.91 20.82
C THR A 6 -21.07 -30.25 22.13
N GLY A 7 -20.05 -29.39 22.01
CA GLY A 7 -19.50 -28.49 23.03
C GLY A 7 -18.15 -27.94 22.53
N VAL A 8 -18.11 -27.50 21.27
CA VAL A 8 -18.03 -26.08 20.85
C VAL A 8 -16.71 -25.44 21.27
N LEU A 9 -15.88 -25.21 20.25
CA LEU A 9 -14.58 -24.57 20.29
C LEU A 9 -14.63 -23.21 21.00
N LEU A 10 -13.63 -22.99 21.85
CA LEU A 10 -13.23 -21.67 22.33
C LEU A 10 -12.93 -20.76 21.12
N ALA A 11 -13.68 -19.68 21.00
CA ALA A 11 -13.44 -18.63 20.03
C ALA A 11 -12.17 -17.85 20.42
N CYS A 12 -11.07 -18.05 19.68
CA CYS A 12 -9.93 -17.14 19.70
C CYS A 12 -10.34 -15.84 18.99
N LEU A 13 -10.77 -14.84 19.76
CA LEU A 13 -10.82 -13.45 19.31
C LEU A 13 -9.38 -12.96 19.17
N ALA A 14 -8.77 -13.22 18.01
CA ALA A 14 -7.54 -12.54 17.62
C ALA A 14 -7.89 -11.08 17.32
N GLY A 15 -7.67 -10.22 18.31
CA GLY A 15 -7.63 -8.78 18.08
C GLY A 15 -6.56 -8.49 17.05
N VAL A 16 -6.96 -8.02 15.88
CA VAL A 16 -6.04 -7.54 14.84
C VAL A 16 -5.49 -6.22 15.36
N ALA A 17 -4.40 -6.28 16.13
CA ALA A 17 -3.61 -5.10 16.44
C ALA A 17 -3.09 -4.53 15.12
N PRO A 18 -3.10 -3.20 14.92
CA PRO A 18 -2.44 -2.62 13.76
C PRO A 18 -0.97 -3.04 13.84
N ALA A 19 -0.49 -3.71 12.79
CA ALA A 19 0.91 -4.05 12.65
C ALA A 19 1.69 -2.73 12.47
N ALA A 20 2.04 -2.10 13.59
CA ALA A 20 3.05 -1.08 13.59
C ALA A 20 4.34 -1.76 13.14
N SER A 21 4.91 -1.30 12.02
CA SER A 21 6.26 -1.62 11.59
C SER A 21 7.19 -1.65 12.80
N ALA A 22 7.85 -2.80 13.01
CA ALA A 22 8.54 -3.18 14.24
C ALA A 22 9.87 -2.42 14.45
N GLY A 23 9.85 -1.10 14.38
CA GLY A 23 10.94 -0.24 14.81
C GLY A 23 10.81 0.12 16.29
N PRO A 24 11.88 0.60 16.94
CA PRO A 24 11.82 1.14 18.30
C PRO A 24 10.69 2.17 18.44
N ALA A 25 10.07 2.28 19.61
CA ALA A 25 9.09 3.33 19.86
C ALA A 25 9.70 4.71 19.55
N ILE A 26 8.97 5.57 18.83
CA ILE A 26 9.38 6.96 18.61
C ILE A 26 9.47 7.64 19.99
N ARG A 27 10.64 8.19 20.31
CA ARG A 27 10.89 8.84 21.60
C ARG A 27 11.03 10.36 21.49
N SER A 28 11.18 10.88 20.28
CA SER A 28 11.34 12.32 20.04
C SER A 28 10.82 12.74 18.66
N VAL A 29 10.63 14.06 18.48
CA VAL A 29 10.34 14.66 17.17
C VAL A 29 11.49 14.40 16.18
N ALA A 30 12.73 14.35 16.65
CA ALA A 30 13.89 14.06 15.81
C ALA A 30 13.87 12.63 15.25
N ASP A 31 13.50 11.64 16.06
CA ASP A 31 13.36 10.25 15.59
C ASP A 31 12.21 10.11 14.59
N ALA A 32 11.07 10.76 14.88
CA ALA A 32 9.91 10.78 13.99
C ALA A 32 10.27 11.42 12.64
N ARG A 33 11.03 12.52 12.66
CA ARG A 33 11.52 13.22 11.46
C ARG A 33 12.26 12.27 10.53
N VAL A 34 13.24 11.51 11.04
CA VAL A 34 14.03 10.57 10.23
C VAL A 34 13.14 9.54 9.54
N ARG A 35 12.16 8.97 10.24
CA ARG A 35 11.24 7.97 9.67
C ARG A 35 10.26 8.56 8.67
N VAL A 36 9.70 9.74 8.98
CA VAL A 36 8.81 10.45 8.06
C VAL A 36 9.56 10.78 6.77
N ASP A 37 10.77 11.34 6.86
CA ASP A 37 11.57 11.69 5.70
C ASP A 37 11.92 10.46 4.85
N HIS A 38 12.24 9.32 5.48
CA HIS A 38 12.41 8.04 4.79
C HIS A 38 11.18 7.64 3.97
N HIS A 39 9.98 7.71 4.57
CA HIS A 39 8.75 7.39 3.85
C HIS A 39 8.43 8.41 2.75
N LEU A 40 8.68 9.70 2.97
CA LEU A 40 8.46 10.74 1.96
C LEU A 40 9.39 10.56 0.75
N GLN A 41 10.66 10.22 0.98
CA GLN A 41 11.59 9.89 -0.10
C GLN A 41 11.13 8.65 -0.89
N ALA A 42 10.63 7.63 -0.20
CA ALA A 42 10.08 6.44 -0.85
C ALA A 42 8.82 6.77 -1.67
N VAL A 43 7.93 7.61 -1.14
CA VAL A 43 6.75 8.12 -1.87
C VAL A 43 7.15 8.80 -3.17
N ASP A 44 8.15 9.69 -3.14
CA ASP A 44 8.60 10.39 -4.35
C ASP A 44 9.22 9.42 -5.37
N SER A 45 10.01 8.44 -4.91
CA SER A 45 10.59 7.40 -5.75
C SER A 45 9.52 6.54 -6.44
N VAL A 46 8.52 6.07 -5.68
CA VAL A 46 7.41 5.27 -6.22
C VAL A 46 6.57 6.11 -7.17
N ALA A 47 6.17 7.31 -6.77
CA ALA A 47 5.38 8.23 -7.59
C ALA A 47 6.07 8.56 -8.92
N SER A 48 7.40 8.72 -8.93
CA SER A 48 8.15 8.92 -10.17
C SER A 48 8.04 7.72 -11.14
N ARG A 49 8.09 6.49 -10.62
CA ARG A 49 7.93 5.29 -11.45
C ARG A 49 6.50 5.16 -11.99
N LEU A 50 5.50 5.42 -11.15
CA LEU A 50 4.10 5.40 -11.58
C LEU A 50 3.81 6.49 -12.61
N GLY A 51 4.36 7.70 -12.40
CA GLY A 51 4.21 8.82 -13.32
C GLY A 51 4.76 8.53 -14.72
N ALA A 52 5.90 7.85 -14.83
CA ALA A 52 6.44 7.39 -16.11
C ALA A 52 5.47 6.44 -16.81
N MET A 53 4.90 5.48 -16.07
CA MET A 53 3.95 4.52 -16.64
C MET A 53 2.64 5.15 -17.13
N LEU A 54 2.16 6.21 -16.47
CA LEU A 54 0.94 6.89 -16.87
C LEU A 54 1.05 7.46 -18.30
N VAL A 55 2.22 7.98 -18.66
CA VAL A 55 2.47 8.62 -19.96
C VAL A 55 2.94 7.65 -21.05
N GLU A 56 3.48 6.49 -20.68
CA GLU A 56 3.94 5.50 -21.64
C GLU A 56 2.79 4.76 -22.36
N PRO A 57 2.99 4.29 -23.60
CA PRO A 57 2.06 3.38 -24.27
C PRO A 57 1.82 2.10 -23.46
N CYS A 58 0.66 1.48 -23.64
CA CYS A 58 0.39 0.19 -22.99
C CYS A 58 1.35 -0.88 -23.52
N PRO A 59 2.10 -1.56 -22.63
CA PRO A 59 2.95 -2.67 -23.06
C PRO A 59 2.10 -3.80 -23.64
N ARG A 60 2.66 -4.52 -24.61
CA ARG A 60 2.05 -5.67 -25.25
C ARG A 60 2.81 -6.92 -24.87
N PHE A 61 2.08 -7.94 -24.45
CA PHE A 61 2.66 -9.21 -24.02
C PHE A 61 2.28 -10.34 -24.96
N SER A 62 3.12 -11.38 -24.99
CA SER A 62 2.92 -12.55 -25.83
C SER A 62 1.96 -13.56 -25.19
N SER A 63 1.77 -13.47 -23.88
CA SER A 63 0.89 -14.36 -23.11
C SER A 63 0.12 -13.63 -22.01
N ALA A 64 -0.98 -14.25 -21.57
CA ALA A 64 -1.74 -13.78 -20.41
C ALA A 64 -0.92 -13.82 -19.11
N ALA A 65 -0.01 -14.80 -18.96
CA ALA A 65 0.83 -14.92 -17.77
C ALA A 65 1.81 -13.75 -17.62
N GLU A 66 2.44 -13.32 -18.72
CA GLU A 66 3.32 -12.14 -18.74
C GLU A 66 2.53 -10.86 -18.40
N TRP A 67 1.32 -10.70 -18.95
CA TRP A 67 0.44 -9.60 -18.59
C TRP A 67 0.10 -9.60 -17.09
N SER A 68 -0.31 -10.74 -16.53
CA SER A 68 -0.67 -10.84 -15.11
C SER A 68 0.51 -10.51 -14.19
N GLN A 69 1.71 -10.99 -14.49
CA GLN A 69 2.91 -10.64 -13.70
C GLN A 69 3.21 -9.14 -13.75
N PHE A 70 3.07 -8.53 -14.93
CA PHE A 70 3.22 -7.09 -15.07
C PHE A 70 2.16 -6.32 -14.27
N GLU A 71 0.89 -6.70 -14.41
CA GLU A 71 -0.23 -6.09 -13.71
C GLU A 71 -0.04 -6.18 -12.19
N GLU A 72 0.28 -7.36 -11.66
CA GLU A 72 0.53 -7.58 -10.24
C GLU A 72 1.68 -6.71 -9.72
N ALA A 73 2.79 -6.61 -10.45
CA ALA A 73 3.91 -5.76 -10.06
C ALA A 73 3.54 -4.27 -10.02
N ARG A 74 2.66 -3.81 -10.92
CA ARG A 74 2.19 -2.42 -10.94
C ARG A 74 1.17 -2.14 -9.85
N VAL A 75 0.32 -3.11 -9.53
CA VAL A 75 -0.56 -3.02 -8.36
C VAL A 75 0.26 -2.97 -7.08
N ASP A 76 1.33 -3.79 -6.95
CA ASP A 76 2.23 -3.74 -5.78
C ASP A 76 2.92 -2.38 -5.63
N ASP A 77 3.34 -1.74 -6.73
CA ASP A 77 3.86 -0.37 -6.69
C ASP A 77 2.82 0.62 -6.10
N VAL A 78 1.52 0.47 -6.41
CA VAL A 78 0.45 1.30 -5.81
C VAL A 78 0.28 0.98 -4.33
N VAL A 79 0.26 -0.29 -3.94
CA VAL A 79 0.20 -0.69 -2.52
C VAL A 79 1.36 -0.07 -1.75
N LEU A 80 2.57 -0.13 -2.30
CA LEU A 80 3.78 0.44 -1.68
C LEU A 80 3.67 1.96 -1.53
N LEU A 81 3.15 2.67 -2.54
CA LEU A 81 2.87 4.11 -2.45
C LEU A 81 1.93 4.42 -1.27
N MET A 82 0.81 3.70 -1.19
CA MET A 82 -0.20 3.94 -0.14
C MET A 82 0.33 3.59 1.24
N ALA A 83 1.08 2.49 1.36
CA ALA A 83 1.71 2.06 2.61
C ALA A 83 2.66 3.14 3.15
N HIS A 84 3.53 3.71 2.32
CA HIS A 84 4.43 4.79 2.75
C HIS A 84 3.67 6.08 3.10
N LEU A 85 2.63 6.46 2.34
CA LEU A 85 1.81 7.63 2.66
C LEU A 85 1.12 7.50 4.02
N GLU A 86 0.56 6.32 4.30
CA GLU A 86 -0.10 6.06 5.57
C GLU A 86 0.90 5.94 6.72
N GLN A 87 2.04 5.26 6.49
CA GLN A 87 3.07 5.12 7.52
C GLN A 87 3.68 6.48 7.89
N ALA A 88 4.00 7.35 6.92
CA ALA A 88 4.46 8.71 7.19
C ALA A 88 3.50 9.48 8.11
N TRP A 89 2.19 9.31 7.91
CA TRP A 89 1.20 9.93 8.78
C TRP A 89 1.12 9.31 10.17
N ILE A 90 1.29 7.99 10.29
CA ILE A 90 1.34 7.30 11.59
C ILE A 90 2.54 7.79 12.40
N GLU A 91 3.74 7.78 11.82
CA GLU A 91 4.97 8.25 12.47
C GLU A 91 4.85 9.74 12.86
N ALA A 92 4.33 10.60 11.98
CA ALA A 92 4.13 12.02 12.28
C ALA A 92 3.11 12.27 13.40
N LYS A 93 2.05 11.45 13.51
CA LYS A 93 1.05 11.56 14.58
C LYS A 93 1.54 11.08 15.93
N ALA A 94 2.56 10.22 15.96
CA ALA A 94 3.11 9.72 17.22
C ALA A 94 3.77 10.84 18.04
N VAL A 95 4.08 11.97 17.40
CA VAL A 95 4.56 13.19 18.04
C VAL A 95 3.57 14.34 17.86
N HIS A 96 3.49 15.24 18.84
CA HIS A 96 2.59 16.39 18.81
C HIS A 96 3.20 17.59 18.04
N ASP A 97 3.79 17.35 16.86
CA ASP A 97 4.40 18.40 16.03
C ASP A 97 3.54 18.71 14.78
N ASP A 98 3.03 19.94 14.71
CA ASP A 98 2.15 20.38 13.62
C ASP A 98 2.85 20.49 12.27
N THR A 99 4.13 20.84 12.26
CA THR A 99 4.90 21.00 11.02
C THR A 99 5.13 19.65 10.38
N LEU A 100 5.58 18.67 11.15
CA LEU A 100 5.79 17.29 10.71
C LEU A 100 4.48 16.67 10.20
N ARG A 101 3.36 16.90 10.90
CA ARG A 101 2.03 16.43 10.44
C ARG A 101 1.61 17.05 9.12
N ARG A 102 1.89 18.34 8.88
CA ARG A 102 1.59 18.99 7.60
C ARG A 102 2.42 18.41 6.47
N GLU A 103 3.71 18.20 6.70
CA GLU A 103 4.63 17.63 5.71
C GLU A 103 4.23 16.19 5.35
N ALA A 104 3.96 15.34 6.34
CA ALA A 104 3.48 13.98 6.12
C ALA A 104 2.11 13.91 5.41
N LYS A 105 1.26 14.93 5.56
CA LYS A 105 -0.05 15.01 4.88
C LYS A 105 0.06 15.53 3.45
N ALA A 106 1.01 16.40 3.15
CA ALA A 106 1.17 17.05 1.84
C ALA A 106 1.17 16.09 0.63
N PRO A 107 1.85 14.92 0.65
CA PRO A 107 1.90 14.02 -0.50
C PRO A 107 0.63 13.18 -0.68
N ARG A 108 -0.39 13.26 0.20
CA ARG A 108 -1.63 12.47 0.03
C ARG A 108 -2.37 12.73 -1.28
N ARG A 109 -2.12 13.85 -1.95
CA ARG A 109 -2.60 14.10 -3.32
C ARG A 109 -2.18 13.00 -4.31
N ARG A 110 -1.06 12.30 -4.05
CA ARG A 110 -0.54 11.17 -4.84
C ARG A 110 -1.47 9.95 -4.81
N VAL A 111 -2.45 9.88 -3.91
CA VAL A 111 -3.51 8.85 -3.95
C VAL A 111 -4.25 8.90 -5.28
N ALA A 112 -4.45 10.10 -5.85
CA ALA A 112 -5.05 10.26 -7.17
C ALA A 112 -4.21 9.65 -8.30
N GLU A 113 -2.88 9.67 -8.19
CA GLU A 113 -1.99 9.02 -9.17
C GLU A 113 -2.12 7.50 -9.10
N GLY A 114 -2.24 6.93 -7.88
CA GLY A 114 -2.55 5.50 -7.72
C GLY A 114 -3.87 5.10 -8.37
N ARG A 115 -4.91 5.94 -8.26
CA ARG A 115 -6.20 5.74 -8.95
C ARG A 115 -6.05 5.78 -10.47
N GLN A 116 -5.36 6.80 -10.98
CA GLN A 116 -5.08 6.94 -12.41
C GLN A 116 -4.31 5.73 -12.96
N LEU A 117 -3.41 5.13 -12.16
CA LEU A 117 -2.70 3.92 -12.57
C LEU A 117 -3.65 2.73 -12.70
N VAL A 118 -4.57 2.55 -11.78
CA VAL A 118 -5.58 1.48 -11.85
C VAL A 118 -6.46 1.65 -13.10
N ASP A 119 -6.87 2.87 -13.41
CA ASP A 119 -7.61 3.18 -14.64
C ASP A 119 -6.77 2.89 -15.90
N LYS A 120 -5.48 3.23 -15.87
CA LYS A 120 -4.53 2.92 -16.96
C LYS A 120 -4.37 1.42 -17.15
N LEU A 121 -4.25 0.64 -16.07
CA LEU A 121 -4.14 -0.82 -16.11
C LEU A 121 -5.39 -1.43 -16.73
N GLN A 122 -6.59 -0.93 -16.41
CA GLN A 122 -7.83 -1.35 -17.06
C GLN A 122 -7.78 -1.13 -18.57
N ALA A 123 -7.34 0.06 -19.02
CA ALA A 123 -7.22 0.36 -20.44
C ALA A 123 -6.17 -0.53 -21.14
N CYS A 124 -5.06 -0.85 -20.47
CA CYS A 124 -4.02 -1.72 -21.00
C CYS A 124 -4.42 -3.21 -21.00
N ALA A 125 -5.26 -3.66 -20.06
CA ALA A 125 -5.79 -5.02 -20.03
C ALA A 125 -6.62 -5.31 -21.29
N ALA A 126 -7.51 -4.37 -21.66
CA ALA A 126 -8.31 -4.49 -22.88
C ALA A 126 -7.43 -4.66 -24.14
N GLN A 127 -6.30 -3.95 -24.21
CA GLN A 127 -5.34 -4.07 -25.30
C GLN A 127 -4.59 -5.40 -25.31
N ASN A 128 -4.39 -6.01 -24.15
CA ASN A 128 -3.80 -7.34 -23.98
C ASN A 128 -4.85 -8.47 -24.01
N ARG A 129 -6.10 -8.17 -24.35
CA ARG A 129 -7.23 -9.13 -24.36
C ARG A 129 -7.43 -9.80 -22.99
N ALA A 130 -7.14 -9.08 -21.92
CA ALA A 130 -7.35 -9.49 -20.54
C ALA A 130 -8.54 -8.75 -19.91
N SER A 131 -9.19 -9.40 -18.95
CA SER A 131 -10.21 -8.78 -18.10
C SER A 131 -9.55 -8.05 -16.93
N PHE A 132 -10.13 -6.92 -16.51
CA PHE A 132 -9.67 -6.18 -15.34
C PHE A 132 -10.86 -5.60 -14.57
N ASP A 133 -10.89 -5.83 -13.26
CA ASP A 133 -11.89 -5.25 -12.35
C ASP A 133 -11.23 -4.13 -11.51
N PRO A 134 -11.41 -2.85 -11.89
CA PRO A 134 -10.78 -1.74 -11.18
C PRO A 134 -11.26 -1.59 -9.74
N LEU A 135 -12.51 -1.97 -9.44
CA LEU A 135 -13.04 -1.88 -8.08
C LEU A 135 -12.44 -2.99 -7.21
N GLY A 136 -12.46 -4.23 -7.69
CA GLY A 136 -11.86 -5.37 -6.99
C GLY A 136 -10.36 -5.18 -6.75
N VAL A 137 -9.64 -4.68 -7.76
CA VAL A 137 -8.21 -4.35 -7.62
C VAL A 137 -7.98 -3.27 -6.58
N TRP A 138 -8.80 -2.21 -6.55
CA TRP A 138 -8.64 -1.18 -5.53
C TRP A 138 -8.92 -1.68 -4.12
N LEU A 139 -9.97 -2.50 -3.93
CA LEU A 139 -10.27 -3.11 -2.64
C LEU A 139 -9.12 -3.99 -2.15
N ARG A 140 -8.50 -4.76 -3.06
CA ARG A 140 -7.29 -5.54 -2.75
C ARG A 140 -6.13 -4.63 -2.33
N ILE A 141 -5.90 -3.52 -3.04
CA ILE A 141 -4.87 -2.54 -2.69
C ILE A 141 -5.07 -2.08 -1.24
N GLU A 142 -6.28 -1.67 -0.86
CA GLU A 142 -6.58 -1.21 0.49
C GLU A 142 -6.35 -2.31 1.55
N GLN A 143 -6.69 -3.55 1.24
CA GLN A 143 -6.49 -4.70 2.14
C GLN A 143 -5.01 -5.04 2.33
N ASP A 144 -4.17 -4.83 1.31
CA ASP A 144 -2.74 -5.15 1.34
C ASP A 144 -1.89 -4.10 2.07
N ILE A 145 -2.38 -2.87 2.25
CA ILE A 145 -1.63 -1.77 2.88
C ILE A 145 -1.05 -2.16 4.25
N PRO A 146 -1.83 -2.69 5.23
CA PRO A 146 -1.29 -2.99 6.55
C PRO A 146 -0.20 -4.06 6.54
N ARG A 147 -0.35 -5.08 5.67
CA ARG A 147 0.68 -6.09 5.45
C ARG A 147 1.94 -5.45 4.90
N ARG A 148 1.81 -4.59 3.88
CA ARG A 148 2.94 -3.91 3.25
C ARG A 148 3.65 -2.97 4.22
N GLN A 149 2.93 -2.28 5.10
CA GLN A 149 3.52 -1.46 6.17
C GLN A 149 4.42 -2.27 7.09
N ALA A 150 4.00 -3.47 7.48
CA ALA A 150 4.78 -4.35 8.35
C ALA A 150 6.09 -4.85 7.70
N GLU A 151 6.16 -4.87 6.36
CA GLU A 151 7.33 -5.27 5.58
C GLU A 151 8.34 -4.11 5.34
N ILE A 152 7.93 -2.85 5.58
CA ILE A 152 8.82 -1.70 5.38
C ILE A 152 9.91 -1.71 6.44
N ALA A 153 11.16 -1.81 6.00
CA ALA A 153 12.32 -1.63 6.85
C ALA A 153 12.43 -0.16 7.30
N LEU A 154 12.45 0.08 8.60
CA LEU A 154 12.63 1.41 9.17
C LEU A 154 14.12 1.74 9.34
N PRO A 155 14.52 3.02 9.20
CA PRO A 155 15.86 3.46 9.56
C PRO A 155 16.10 3.29 11.07
N GLU A 156 17.34 2.94 11.43
CA GLU A 156 17.83 2.86 12.82
C GLU A 156 17.97 4.23 13.49
#